data_AF-A0A1Y6CR31-F1
#
_entry.id   AF-A0A1Y6CR31-F1
#
_cell.length_a   1.000
_cell.length_b   1.000
_cell.length_c   1.000
_cell.angle_alpha   90.00
_cell.angle_beta   90.00
_cell.angle_gamma   90.00
#
_symmetry.space_group_name_H-M   'P 1'
#
loop_
_entity.id
_entity.type
_entity.pdbx_description
1 polymer ?
#
loop_
_entity_poly.entity_id
_entity_poly.type
_entity_poly.pdbx_seq_one_letter_code
_entity_poly.pdbx_strand_id
1 'polypeptide(L)'
;MTEALTAENFQEKVYRFRDRQAGVSIIFDPVTKSYSYNAYCLETKIMKELFTVEHDYLDDALKLINDEFGTWELVDLAPSGCGSCAAK
;
A
#
# COMPACT_ATOMS: atom_id res chain seq x y z
N MET A 1 2.07 17.13 11.92
CA MET A 1 2.91 16.63 10.80
C MET A 1 2.25 15.33 10.36
N THR A 2 1.80 15.24 9.11
CA THR A 2 1.27 13.98 8.58
C THR A 2 2.45 13.03 8.38
N GLU A 3 2.40 11.84 8.96
CA GLU A 3 3.45 10.83 8.77
C GLU A 3 3.41 10.31 7.31
N ALA A 4 4.57 10.08 6.72
CA ALA A 4 4.70 9.58 5.34
C ALA A 4 4.92 8.07 5.30
N LEU A 5 4.64 7.44 4.15
CA LEU A 5 5.10 6.07 3.88
C LEU A 5 6.61 6.07 3.70
N THR A 6 7.26 5.09 4.30
CA THR A 6 8.71 4.91 4.37
C THR A 6 9.07 3.45 4.10
N ALA A 7 10.34 3.16 3.84
CA ALA A 7 10.81 1.79 3.62
C ALA A 7 10.55 0.87 4.82
N GLU A 8 10.44 1.44 6.02
CA GLU A 8 10.20 0.71 7.27
C GLU A 8 8.72 0.41 7.50
N ASN A 9 7.79 1.24 6.99
CA ASN A 9 6.37 1.16 7.34
C ASN A 9 5.43 0.82 6.16
N PHE A 10 5.90 0.81 4.91
CA PHE A 10 5.01 0.73 3.75
C PHE A 10 4.20 -0.57 3.61
N GLN A 11 4.65 -1.64 4.26
CA GLN A 11 3.94 -2.92 4.32
C GLN A 11 2.90 -2.97 5.44
N GLU A 12 2.99 -2.05 6.40
CA GLU A 12 2.16 -2.01 7.60
C GLU A 12 1.16 -0.86 7.56
N LYS A 13 1.45 0.21 6.81
CA LYS A 13 0.65 1.42 6.73
C LYS A 13 0.21 1.72 5.30
N VAL A 14 -0.90 2.43 5.18
CA VAL A 14 -1.48 2.91 3.93
C VAL A 14 -2.12 4.28 4.11
N TYR A 15 -2.22 5.02 3.03
CA TYR A 15 -3.03 6.21 2.96
C TYR A 15 -4.51 5.86 2.82
N ARG A 16 -5.38 6.53 3.58
CA ARG A 16 -6.82 6.37 3.52
C ARG A 16 -7.52 7.70 3.38
N PHE A 17 -8.47 7.74 2.47
CA PHE A 17 -9.41 8.85 2.32
C PHE A 17 -10.79 8.30 1.99
N ARG A 18 -11.69 8.34 2.97
CA ARG A 18 -13.05 7.76 2.88
C ARG A 18 -12.99 6.27 2.55
N ASP A 19 -13.54 5.87 1.40
CA ASP A 19 -13.57 4.52 0.86
C ASP A 19 -12.43 4.26 -0.14
N ARG A 20 -11.37 5.06 -0.11
CA ARG A 20 -10.17 4.84 -0.91
C ARG A 20 -8.98 4.51 -0.03
N GLN A 21 -8.12 3.65 -0.55
CA GLN A 21 -6.87 3.27 0.06
C GLN A 21 -5.76 3.34 -0.99
N ALA A 22 -4.63 3.94 -0.62
CA ALA A 22 -3.46 4.05 -1.47
C ALA A 22 -2.20 3.61 -0.70
N GLY A 23 -1.28 2.93 -1.39
CA GLY A 23 -0.09 2.37 -0.75
C GLY A 23 0.86 1.76 -1.77
N VAL A 24 1.88 1.07 -1.26
CA VAL A 24 2.84 0.33 -2.10
C VAL A 24 2.72 -1.16 -1.78
N SER A 25 2.60 -1.99 -2.81
CA SER A 25 2.66 -3.44 -2.69
C SER A 25 3.89 -4.01 -3.40
N ILE A 26 4.30 -5.21 -2.99
CA ILE A 26 5.42 -5.92 -3.61
C ILE A 26 4.84 -6.95 -4.57
N ILE A 27 5.33 -6.95 -5.80
CA ILE A 27 5.01 -7.95 -6.82
C ILE A 27 6.25 -8.81 -7.04
N PHE A 28 6.06 -10.13 -7.04
CA PHE A 28 7.12 -11.08 -7.37
C PHE A 28 6.82 -11.76 -8.71
N ASP A 29 7.74 -11.63 -9.67
CA ASP A 29 7.68 -12.36 -10.94
C ASP A 29 8.52 -13.64 -10.84
N PRO A 30 7.90 -14.83 -10.87
CA PRO A 30 8.61 -16.11 -10.76
C PRO A 30 9.43 -16.45 -12.01
N VAL A 31 9.14 -15.85 -13.17
CA VAL A 31 9.84 -16.11 -14.43
C VAL A 31 11.18 -15.41 -14.45
N THR A 32 11.18 -14.11 -14.18
CA THR A 32 12.41 -13.30 -14.10
C THR A 32 13.11 -13.40 -12.75
N LYS A 33 12.45 -13.99 -11.74
CA LYS A 33 12.91 -14.05 -10.33
C LYS A 33 13.24 -12.67 -9.78
N SER A 34 12.41 -11.69 -10.10
CA SER A 34 12.59 -10.30 -9.72
C SER A 34 11.41 -9.79 -8.90
N TYR A 35 11.65 -8.71 -8.15
CA TYR A 35 10.63 -8.00 -7.40
C TYR A 35 10.43 -6.63 -8.03
N SER A 36 9.17 -6.22 -8.17
CA SER A 36 8.78 -4.85 -8.48
C SER A 36 7.87 -4.32 -7.37
N TYR A 37 7.71 -3.01 -7.35
CA TYR A 37 6.94 -2.28 -6.36
C TYR A 37 5.80 -1.54 -7.05
N ASN A 38 4.57 -1.84 -6.66
CA ASN A 38 3.40 -1.21 -7.26
C ASN A 38 2.83 -0.14 -6.34
N ALA A 39 2.87 1.13 -6.78
CA ALA A 39 2.15 2.21 -6.16
C ALA A 39 0.68 2.15 -6.64
N TYR A 40 -0.24 1.91 -5.71
CA TYR A 40 -1.65 1.68 -6.03
C TYR A 40 -2.58 2.65 -5.31
N CYS A 41 -3.75 2.90 -5.90
CA CYS A 41 -4.93 3.41 -5.20
C CYS A 41 -6.15 2.59 -5.63
N LEU A 42 -6.95 2.14 -4.66
CA LEU A 42 -8.16 1.37 -4.88
C LEU A 42 -9.35 1.92 -4.09
N GLU A 43 -10.54 1.70 -4.63
CA GLU A 43 -11.80 1.89 -3.93
C GLU A 43 -12.18 0.63 -3.17
N THR A 44 -12.19 0.70 -1.83
CA THR A 44 -12.28 -0.46 -0.93
C THR A 44 -13.65 -1.11 -0.91
N LYS A 45 -14.72 -0.40 -1.28
CA LYS A 45 -16.09 -0.96 -1.29
C LYS A 45 -16.35 -1.91 -2.44
N ILE A 46 -15.79 -1.61 -3.61
CA ILE A 46 -16.00 -2.38 -4.84
C ILE A 46 -14.72 -3.04 -5.34
N MET A 47 -13.62 -2.90 -4.59
CA MET A 47 -12.29 -3.43 -4.91
C MET A 47 -11.84 -3.05 -6.32
N LYS A 48 -12.11 -1.79 -6.70
CA LYS A 48 -11.75 -1.27 -8.02
C LYS A 48 -10.44 -0.51 -7.93
N GLU A 49 -9.48 -0.88 -8.76
CA GLU A 49 -8.25 -0.12 -8.94
C GLU A 49 -8.55 1.19 -9.66
N LEU A 50 -8.09 2.30 -9.07
CA LEU A 50 -8.23 3.66 -9.60
C LEU A 50 -6.89 4.17 -10.14
N PHE A 51 -5.80 3.66 -9.61
CA PHE A 51 -4.42 4.02 -9.96
C PHE A 51 -3.53 2.82 -9.69
N THR A 52 -2.60 2.54 -10.60
CA THR A 52 -1.59 1.48 -10.46
C THR A 52 -0.39 1.86 -11.32
N VAL A 53 0.80 1.88 -10.74
CA VAL A 53 2.06 2.17 -11.43
C VAL A 53 3.15 1.30 -10.81
N GLU A 54 3.78 0.47 -11.63
CA GLU A 54 4.88 -0.40 -11.23
C GLU A 54 6.24 0.30 -11.37
N HIS A 55 7.11 0.07 -10.39
CA HIS A 55 8.48 0.56 -10.33
C HIS A 55 9.44 -0.59 -10.00
N ASP A 56 10.64 -0.54 -10.56
CA ASP A 56 11.71 -1.49 -10.23
C ASP A 56 12.32 -1.21 -8.84
N TYR A 57 12.22 0.04 -8.35
CA TYR A 57 12.81 0.48 -7.09
C TYR A 57 11.74 0.99 -6.11
N LEU A 58 11.89 0.59 -4.83
CA LEU A 58 10.99 0.98 -3.75
C LEU A 58 10.94 2.50 -3.57
N ASP A 59 12.09 3.17 -3.63
CA ASP A 59 12.19 4.62 -3.42
C ASP A 59 11.35 5.41 -4.44
N ASP A 60 11.28 4.95 -5.70
CA ASP A 60 10.49 5.58 -6.74
C ASP A 60 8.98 5.42 -6.48
N ALA A 61 8.55 4.22 -6.07
CA ALA A 61 7.17 3.95 -5.69
C ALA A 61 6.75 4.76 -4.44
N LEU A 62 7.63 4.84 -3.43
CA LEU A 62 7.41 5.62 -2.21
C LEU A 62 7.33 7.12 -2.50
N LYS A 63 8.20 7.63 -3.37
CA LYS A 63 8.13 9.03 -3.79
C LYS A 63 6.79 9.32 -4.47
N LEU A 64 6.41 8.51 -5.45
CA LEU A 64 5.16 8.70 -6.18
C LEU A 64 3.93 8.66 -5.26
N ILE A 65 3.84 7.65 -4.38
CA ILE A 65 2.67 7.53 -3.50
C ILE A 65 2.59 8.67 -2.48
N ASN A 66 3.73 9.14 -1.97
CA ASN A 66 3.78 10.25 -1.03
C ASN A 66 3.46 11.59 -1.71
N ASP A 67 3.93 11.81 -2.92
CA ASP A 67 3.65 13.02 -3.70
C ASP A 67 2.15 13.10 -4.07
N GLU A 68 1.55 11.98 -4.48
CA GLU A 68 0.14 11.92 -4.91
C GLU A 68 -0.86 11.88 -3.74
N PHE A 69 -0.56 11.10 -2.70
CA PHE A 69 -1.52 10.77 -1.63
C PHE A 69 -1.05 11.15 -0.22
N GLY A 70 0.12 11.76 -0.05
CA GLY A 70 0.69 12.10 1.27
C GLY A 70 -0.11 13.11 2.10
N THR A 71 -1.15 13.70 1.52
CA THR A 71 -2.12 14.55 2.24
C THR A 71 -3.25 13.76 2.91
N TRP A 72 -3.36 12.46 2.62
CA TRP A 72 -4.37 11.57 3.20
C TRP A 72 -3.96 11.11 4.60
N GLU A 73 -4.90 10.47 5.31
CA GLU A 73 -4.61 9.93 6.63
C GLU A 73 -3.78 8.65 6.49
N LEU A 74 -2.65 8.58 7.19
CA LEU A 74 -1.85 7.36 7.26
C LEU A 74 -2.42 6.44 8.35
N VAL A 75 -2.88 5.25 7.96
CA VAL A 75 -3.51 4.26 8.84
C VAL A 75 -2.84 2.90 8.70
N ASP A 76 -2.97 2.04 9.69
CA ASP A 76 -2.46 0.67 9.61
C ASP A 76 -3.28 -0.16 8.59
N LEU A 77 -2.58 -0.95 7.77
CA LEU A 77 -3.12 -1.82 6.70
C LEU A 77 -4.02 -2.93 7.26
N ALA A 78 -3.96 -3.19 8.57
CA ALA A 78 -4.93 -3.97 9.31
C ALA A 78 -4.95 -3.52 10.79
N PRO A 79 -6.08 -3.58 11.50
CA PRO A 79 -6.01 -3.70 12.95
C PRO A 79 -5.35 -5.03 13.29
N SER A 80 -4.31 -5.00 14.12
CA SER A 80 -3.70 -6.16 14.75
C SER A 80 -4.78 -7.07 15.37
N GLY A 81 -5.22 -8.11 14.65
CA GLY A 81 -6.19 -9.08 15.18
C GLY A 81 -7.15 -9.68 14.16
N CYS A 82 -6.72 -10.75 13.49
CA CYS A 82 -7.64 -11.84 13.16
C CYS A 82 -8.09 -12.48 14.50
N GLY A 83 -9.15 -11.96 15.11
CA GLY A 83 -9.76 -12.51 16.33
C GLY A 83 -10.58 -13.79 16.09
N SER A 84 -10.33 -14.54 15.01
CA SER A 84 -11.13 -15.71 14.64
C SER A 84 -10.34 -16.96 14.23
N CYS A 85 -9.02 -17.01 14.46
CA CYS A 85 -8.29 -18.28 14.46
C CYS A 85 -8.20 -18.88 15.87
N ALA A 86 -9.34 -19.03 16.53
CA ALA A 86 -9.49 -20.01 17.59
C ALA A 86 -9.91 -21.32 16.91
N ALA A 87 -8.92 -22.10 16.46
CA ALA A 87 -9.15 -23.50 16.14
C ALA A 87 -9.63 -24.19 17.42
N LYS A 88 -10.86 -24.70 17.39
CA LYS A 88 -11.39 -25.63 18.41
C LYS A 88 -10.71 -26.98 18.31
#